data_AF-A0A2R4MXM4-F1
#
_entry.id   AF-A0A2R4MXM4-F1
#
_cell.length_a   1.000
_cell.length_b   1.000
_cell.length_c   1.000
_cell.angle_alpha   90.00
_cell.angle_beta   90.00
_cell.angle_gamma   90.00
#
_symmetry.space_group_name_H-M   'P 1'
#
loop_
_entity.id
_entity.type
_entity.pdbx_description
1 polymer ?
#
loop_
_entity_poly.entity_id
_entity_poly.type
_entity_poly.pdbx_seq_one_letter_code
_entity_poly.pdbx_strand_id
1 'polypeptide(L)'
;MWRDGDKTRLLTNYKNVAYNYKGNVYCYCPETGTQREMSNGGFEKDRGTLKKLYPAKRYGIKCQGMEQCSVSQGIRIPLAENRRIFTPIDRASYKWEKEYKKRTAVERVNSRLDVSFGFELHTIRGMAKMKLRCGLALCVMLAMAIGRIRENQAEKMRSLVA
;
A
#
# COMPACT_ATOMS: atom_id res chain seq x y z
N MET A 1 6.88 14.34 8.27
CA MET A 1 5.55 14.16 7.63
C MET A 1 5.49 15.02 6.38
N TRP A 2 4.74 14.62 5.34
CA TRP A 2 4.41 15.52 4.21
C TRP A 2 3.61 16.69 4.77
N ARG A 3 3.99 17.93 4.47
CA ARG A 3 3.25 19.14 4.88
C ARG A 3 2.29 19.54 3.76
N ASP A 4 1.21 20.23 4.10
CA ASP A 4 0.25 20.75 3.12
C ASP A 4 1.00 21.64 2.11
N GLY A 5 1.02 21.19 0.85
CA GLY A 5 1.74 21.84 -0.26
C GLY A 5 2.86 21.00 -0.90
N ASP A 6 3.42 20.00 -0.22
CA ASP A 6 4.47 19.12 -0.79
C ASP A 6 3.86 18.20 -1.88
N LYS A 7 3.93 18.61 -3.16
CA LYS A 7 3.42 17.79 -4.27
C LYS A 7 4.27 16.55 -4.54
N THR A 8 5.59 16.70 -4.49
CA THR A 8 6.57 15.63 -4.75
C THR A 8 7.83 15.82 -3.91
N ARG A 9 8.57 14.73 -3.68
CA ARG A 9 9.88 14.71 -3.04
C ARG A 9 10.88 14.01 -3.93
N LEU A 10 12.09 14.54 -3.99
CA LEU A 10 13.18 13.94 -4.75
C LEU A 10 13.53 12.56 -4.18
N LEU A 11 13.75 11.59 -5.07
CA LEU A 11 14.21 10.27 -4.68
C LEU A 11 15.71 10.33 -4.34
N THR A 12 16.11 9.72 -3.22
CA THR A 12 17.51 9.70 -2.80
C THR A 12 18.41 9.15 -3.92
N ASN A 13 19.55 9.80 -4.13
CA ASN A 13 20.54 9.52 -5.19
C ASN A 13 20.12 9.86 -6.63
N TYR A 14 18.96 10.49 -6.85
CA TYR A 14 18.54 10.95 -8.17
C TYR A 14 18.33 12.45 -8.20
N LYS A 15 18.68 13.09 -9.33
CA LYS A 15 18.48 14.54 -9.54
C LYS A 15 17.18 14.86 -10.28
N ASN A 16 16.63 13.90 -11.02
CA ASN A 16 15.50 14.08 -11.92
C ASN A 16 14.35 13.09 -11.66
N VAL A 17 14.33 12.43 -10.50
CA VAL A 17 13.25 11.52 -10.10
C VAL A 17 12.64 12.02 -8.82
N ALA A 18 11.32 12.15 -8.81
CA ALA A 18 10.57 12.48 -7.61
C ALA A 18 9.42 11.50 -7.42
N TYR A 19 8.93 11.37 -6.20
CA TYR A 19 7.74 10.61 -5.88
C TYR A 19 6.75 11.46 -5.08
N ASN A 20 5.48 11.09 -5.06
CA ASN A 20 4.46 11.76 -4.24
C ASN A 20 4.07 10.93 -3.01
N TYR A 21 3.22 11.49 -2.15
CA TYR A 21 2.70 10.78 -0.97
C TYR A 21 1.88 9.52 -1.31
N LYS A 22 1.31 9.45 -2.53
CA LYS A 22 0.56 8.29 -3.03
C LYS A 22 1.47 7.17 -3.54
N GLY A 23 2.78 7.39 -3.65
CA GLY A 23 3.76 6.42 -4.17
C GLY A 23 3.84 6.36 -5.70
N ASN A 24 3.24 7.31 -6.42
CA ASN A 24 3.55 7.52 -7.83
C ASN A 24 4.97 8.08 -7.92
N VAL A 25 5.72 7.60 -8.92
CA VAL A 25 7.10 8.01 -9.17
C VAL A 25 7.14 8.69 -10.52
N TYR A 26 7.80 9.83 -10.60
CA TYR A 26 7.88 10.67 -11.78
C TYR A 26 9.34 10.88 -12.17
N CYS A 27 9.62 10.84 -13.46
CA CYS A 27 10.87 11.33 -14.02
C CYS A 27 10.65 12.71 -14.64
N TYR A 28 11.65 13.57 -14.52
CA TYR A 28 11.72 14.87 -15.19
C TYR A 28 12.76 14.78 -16.30
N CYS A 29 12.39 15.27 -17.49
CA CYS A 29 13.32 15.36 -18.61
C CYS A 29 14.44 16.34 -18.23
N PRO A 30 15.73 15.97 -18.36
CA PRO A 30 16.83 16.87 -18.02
C PRO A 30 16.93 18.10 -18.93
N GLU A 31 16.46 18.00 -20.17
CA GLU A 31 16.48 19.11 -21.13
C GLU A 31 15.23 19.99 -21.05
N THR A 32 14.04 19.39 -21.04
CA THR A 32 12.77 20.13 -21.14
C THR A 32 12.06 20.32 -19.81
N GLY A 33 12.49 19.65 -18.75
CA GLY A 33 11.77 19.61 -17.46
C GLY A 33 10.43 18.88 -17.51
N THR A 34 10.04 18.26 -18.63
CA THR A 34 8.74 17.59 -18.76
C THR A 34 8.61 16.45 -17.74
N GLN A 35 7.59 16.52 -16.89
CA GLN A 35 7.24 15.49 -15.92
C GLN A 35 6.52 14.33 -16.61
N ARG A 36 6.96 13.09 -16.33
CA ARG A 36 6.27 11.87 -16.78
C ARG A 36 6.22 10.85 -15.66
N GLU A 37 5.09 10.17 -15.51
CA GLU A 37 4.95 9.09 -14.52
C GLU A 37 5.68 7.83 -14.97
N MET A 38 6.53 7.29 -14.10
CA MET A 38 7.26 6.06 -14.31
C MET A 38 6.34 4.85 -14.19
N SER A 39 6.50 3.93 -15.13
CA SER A 39 5.67 2.72 -15.20
C SER A 39 6.15 1.65 -14.21
N ASN A 40 5.23 0.83 -13.73
CA ASN A 40 5.54 -0.26 -12.82
C ASN A 40 6.37 -1.34 -13.54
N GLY A 41 7.53 -1.69 -12.97
CA GLY A 41 8.40 -2.77 -13.44
C GLY A 41 8.35 -4.05 -12.59
N GLY A 42 7.52 -4.09 -11.54
CA GLY A 42 7.38 -5.22 -10.63
C GLY A 42 8.25 -5.12 -9.37
N PHE A 43 8.03 -6.06 -8.44
CA PHE A 43 8.76 -6.18 -7.19
C PHE A 43 9.82 -7.28 -7.30
N GLU A 44 11.07 -6.92 -7.01
CA GLU A 44 12.20 -7.84 -6.96
C GLU A 44 12.42 -8.29 -5.50
N LYS A 45 11.95 -9.52 -5.18
CA LYS A 45 11.94 -10.06 -3.81
C LYS A 45 13.34 -10.17 -3.20
N ASP A 46 14.31 -10.70 -3.96
CA ASP A 46 15.66 -10.98 -3.46
C ASP A 46 16.44 -9.71 -3.11
N ARG A 47 16.12 -8.59 -3.79
CA ARG A 47 16.75 -7.29 -3.58
C ARG A 47 15.95 -6.37 -2.66
N GLY A 48 14.69 -6.72 -2.39
CA GLY A 48 13.79 -5.84 -1.64
C GLY A 48 13.59 -4.49 -2.32
N THR A 49 13.46 -4.48 -3.66
CA THR A 49 13.32 -3.26 -4.45
C THR A 49 12.09 -3.27 -5.36
N LEU A 50 11.47 -2.11 -5.55
CA LEU A 50 10.48 -1.87 -6.60
C LEU A 50 11.17 -1.38 -7.87
N LYS A 51 10.98 -2.07 -8.97
CA LYS A 51 11.48 -1.64 -10.27
C LYS A 51 10.50 -0.64 -10.88
N LYS A 52 11.03 0.48 -11.37
CA LYS A 52 10.28 1.48 -12.14
C LYS A 52 10.90 1.62 -13.52
N LEU A 53 10.08 1.48 -14.54
CA LEU A 53 10.52 1.50 -15.94
C LEU A 53 10.41 2.91 -16.51
N TYR A 54 11.37 3.24 -17.36
CA TYR A 54 11.42 4.52 -18.03
C TYR A 54 10.22 4.69 -18.98
N PRO A 55 9.43 5.77 -18.87
CA PRO A 55 8.21 5.96 -19.66
C PRO A 55 8.44 5.95 -21.17
N ALA A 56 9.52 6.58 -21.62
CA ALA A 56 9.81 6.67 -23.05
C ALA A 56 10.02 5.28 -23.68
N LYS A 57 10.74 4.40 -22.98
CA LYS A 57 10.99 3.03 -23.44
C LYS A 57 9.75 2.14 -23.33
N ARG A 58 8.94 2.31 -22.27
CA ARG A 58 7.76 1.46 -22.04
C ARG A 58 6.56 1.85 -22.91
N TYR A 59 6.37 3.15 -23.16
CA TYR A 59 5.24 3.68 -23.91
C TYR A 59 5.62 4.14 -25.34
N GLY A 60 6.89 4.02 -25.73
CA GLY A 60 7.36 4.42 -27.07
C GLY A 60 7.38 5.93 -27.31
N ILE A 61 7.48 6.74 -26.25
CA ILE A 61 7.44 8.20 -26.33
C ILE A 61 8.81 8.73 -26.77
N LYS A 62 8.87 9.70 -27.68
CA LYS A 62 10.11 10.41 -27.99
C LYS A 62 10.46 11.36 -26.84
N CYS A 63 11.60 11.13 -26.18
CA CYS A 63 12.14 12.03 -25.16
C CYS A 63 13.46 12.61 -25.66
N GLN A 64 13.57 13.94 -25.72
CA GLN A 64 14.75 14.64 -26.24
C GLN A 64 15.98 14.34 -25.37
N GLY A 65 15.88 14.50 -24.05
CA GLY A 65 16.98 14.20 -23.13
C GLY A 65 17.23 12.71 -22.86
N MET A 66 16.88 11.78 -23.75
CA MET A 66 17.04 10.33 -23.52
C MET A 66 18.51 9.93 -23.33
N GLU A 67 19.42 10.50 -24.14
CA GLU A 67 20.84 10.14 -24.13
C GLU A 67 21.55 10.57 -22.84
N GLN A 68 21.17 11.72 -22.28
CA GLN A 68 21.75 12.27 -21.05
C GLN A 68 21.04 11.78 -19.77
N CYS A 69 19.93 11.04 -19.92
CA CYS A 69 19.09 10.67 -18.79
C CYS A 69 19.63 9.43 -18.06
N SER A 70 20.02 9.61 -16.80
CA SER A 70 20.48 8.54 -15.90
C SER A 70 19.43 7.47 -15.61
N VAL A 71 18.16 7.73 -15.91
CA VAL A 71 17.04 6.80 -15.63
C VAL A 71 16.46 6.13 -16.88
N SER A 72 17.14 6.27 -18.03
CA SER A 72 16.71 5.69 -19.31
C SER A 72 16.53 4.17 -19.29
N GLN A 73 17.31 3.45 -18.47
CA GLN A 73 17.21 1.99 -18.27
C GLN A 73 16.14 1.58 -17.23
N GLY A 74 15.52 2.55 -16.56
CA GLY A 74 14.70 2.33 -15.37
C GLY A 74 15.52 2.31 -14.08
N ILE A 75 14.81 2.39 -12.96
CA ILE A 75 15.41 2.50 -11.62
C ILE A 75 14.88 1.40 -10.71
N ARG A 76 15.61 1.18 -9.61
CA ARG A 76 15.21 0.29 -8.53
C ARG A 76 15.13 1.10 -7.25
N ILE A 77 13.98 1.05 -6.60
CA ILE A 77 13.71 1.80 -5.38
C ILE A 77 13.69 0.81 -4.22
N PRO A 78 14.64 0.88 -3.27
CA PRO A 78 14.59 0.09 -2.06
C PRO A 78 13.33 0.40 -1.24
N LEU A 79 12.66 -0.64 -0.70
CA LEU A 79 11.52 -0.40 0.20
C LEU A 79 11.93 0.31 1.50
N ALA A 80 13.21 0.23 1.86
CA ALA A 80 13.77 0.91 3.03
C ALA A 80 13.72 2.44 2.92
N GLU A 81 13.75 2.98 1.69
CA GLU A 81 13.69 4.43 1.41
C GLU A 81 12.49 5.08 2.12
N ASN A 82 11.31 4.48 1.95
CA ASN A 82 10.12 4.85 2.68
C ASN A 82 9.11 3.70 2.65
N ARG A 83 9.12 2.86 3.69
CA ARG A 83 8.30 1.64 3.74
C ARG A 83 6.79 1.90 3.81
N ARG A 84 6.37 3.12 4.14
CA ARG A 84 4.95 3.52 4.10
C ARG A 84 4.49 3.78 2.68
N ILE A 85 5.36 4.32 1.82
CA ILE A 85 5.05 4.71 0.45
C ILE A 85 5.39 3.57 -0.51
N PHE A 86 6.59 3.02 -0.40
CA PHE A 86 7.09 1.92 -1.22
C PHE A 86 6.81 0.58 -0.56
N THR A 87 5.77 -0.09 -1.07
CA THR A 87 5.30 -1.39 -0.63
C THR A 87 5.60 -2.47 -1.66
N PRO A 88 5.61 -3.77 -1.30
CA PRO A 88 5.86 -4.85 -2.26
C PRO A 88 4.89 -4.87 -3.44
N ILE A 89 3.68 -4.33 -3.25
CA ILE A 89 2.76 -4.01 -4.33
C ILE A 89 2.93 -2.53 -4.64
N ASP A 90 3.34 -2.22 -5.87
CA ASP A 90 3.44 -0.85 -6.34
C ASP A 90 2.06 -0.16 -6.26
N ARG A 91 2.01 1.02 -5.64
CA ARG A 91 0.77 1.77 -5.43
C ARG A 91 0.13 2.26 -6.73
N ALA A 92 0.93 2.43 -7.78
CA ALA A 92 0.43 2.78 -9.12
C ALA A 92 -0.13 1.56 -9.90
N SER A 93 -0.07 0.35 -9.33
CA SER A 93 -0.52 -0.86 -10.02
C SER A 93 -2.02 -1.11 -9.88
N TYR A 94 -2.64 -1.73 -10.89
CA TYR A 94 -4.00 -2.26 -10.80
C TYR A 94 -4.19 -3.25 -9.65
N LYS A 95 -3.14 -4.01 -9.31
CA LYS A 95 -3.15 -4.92 -8.16
C LYS A 95 -3.35 -4.16 -6.86
N TRP A 96 -2.68 -3.03 -6.67
CA TRP A 96 -2.88 -2.18 -5.50
C TRP A 96 -4.33 -1.71 -5.42
N GLU A 97 -4.89 -1.19 -6.51
CA GLU A 97 -6.28 -0.71 -6.53
C GLU A 97 -7.27 -1.82 -6.12
N LYS A 98 -7.12 -3.02 -6.70
CA LYS A 98 -7.98 -4.18 -6.41
C LYS A 98 -7.88 -4.62 -4.95
N GLU A 99 -6.68 -4.70 -4.40
CA GLU A 99 -6.49 -5.09 -2.99
C GLU A 99 -6.91 -3.99 -2.01
N TYR A 100 -6.64 -2.73 -2.34
CA TYR A 100 -7.00 -1.58 -1.50
C TYR A 100 -8.51 -1.37 -1.40
N LYS A 101 -9.29 -1.77 -2.43
CA LYS A 101 -10.76 -1.83 -2.35
C LYS A 101 -11.28 -2.72 -1.21
N LYS A 102 -10.48 -3.69 -0.74
CA LYS A 102 -10.84 -4.54 0.41
C LYS A 102 -10.58 -3.87 1.76
N ARG A 103 -9.98 -2.68 1.82
CA ARG A 103 -9.69 -1.93 3.07
C ARG A 103 -10.91 -1.79 3.95
N THR A 104 -12.07 -1.45 3.38
CA THR A 104 -13.31 -1.26 4.15
C THR A 104 -13.76 -2.56 4.84
N ALA A 105 -13.41 -3.73 4.29
CA ALA A 105 -13.68 -4.99 4.98
C ALA A 105 -12.84 -5.12 6.27
N VAL A 106 -11.58 -4.72 6.23
CA VAL A 106 -10.69 -4.69 7.41
C VAL A 106 -11.17 -3.66 8.44
N GLU A 107 -11.55 -2.46 7.99
CA GLU A 107 -12.11 -1.42 8.86
C GLU A 107 -13.37 -1.89 9.60
N ARG A 108 -14.24 -2.65 8.91
CA ARG A 108 -15.42 -3.27 9.55
C ARG A 108 -15.05 -4.33 10.59
N VAL A 109 -13.99 -5.11 10.37
CA VAL A 109 -13.50 -6.06 11.39
C VAL A 109 -12.98 -5.31 12.60
N ASN A 110 -12.18 -4.26 12.38
CA ASN A 110 -11.65 -3.44 13.48
C ASN A 110 -12.77 -2.75 14.27
N SER A 111 -13.77 -2.18 13.59
CA SER A 111 -14.92 -1.56 14.26
C SER A 111 -15.68 -2.55 15.15
N ARG A 112 -15.82 -3.81 14.74
CA ARG A 112 -16.45 -4.85 15.59
C ARG A 112 -15.58 -5.24 16.75
N LEU A 113 -14.28 -5.39 16.50
CA LEU A 113 -13.32 -5.68 17.55
C LEU A 113 -13.38 -4.59 18.62
N ASP A 114 -13.48 -3.33 18.21
CA ASP A 114 -13.51 -2.18 19.12
C ASP A 114 -14.87 -2.04 19.85
N VAL A 115 -15.97 -1.94 19.09
CA VAL A 115 -17.31 -1.66 19.62
C VAL A 115 -18.00 -2.92 20.14
N SER A 116 -18.13 -3.98 19.33
CA SER A 116 -18.93 -5.15 19.68
C SER A 116 -18.29 -6.02 20.78
N PHE A 117 -16.97 -6.05 20.87
CA PHE A 117 -16.25 -6.71 21.96
C PHE A 117 -15.87 -5.73 23.10
N GLY A 118 -16.26 -4.46 23.00
CA GLY A 118 -16.10 -3.45 24.05
C GLY A 118 -14.65 -3.09 24.37
N PHE A 119 -13.72 -3.22 23.42
CA PHE A 119 -12.34 -2.79 23.62
C PHE A 119 -12.16 -1.27 23.57
N GLU A 120 -13.15 -0.55 23.06
CA GLU A 120 -13.24 0.92 23.19
C GLU A 120 -13.35 1.35 24.66
N LEU A 121 -13.86 0.47 25.53
CA LEU A 121 -13.87 0.65 26.97
C LEU A 121 -12.50 0.22 27.50
N HIS A 122 -11.63 1.20 27.74
CA HIS A 122 -10.23 1.06 28.15
C HIS A 122 -10.06 0.53 29.59
N THR A 123 -10.72 -0.58 29.90
CA THR A 123 -10.78 -1.25 31.20
C THR A 123 -9.62 -2.24 31.40
N ILE A 124 -9.00 -2.70 30.31
CA ILE A 124 -7.95 -3.71 30.32
C ILE A 124 -6.59 -3.05 30.54
N ARG A 125 -5.96 -3.34 31.68
CA ARG A 125 -4.58 -2.92 31.96
C ARG A 125 -3.58 -4.02 31.62
N GLY A 126 -2.63 -3.70 30.74
CA GLY A 126 -1.50 -4.56 30.38
C GLY A 126 -1.57 -5.12 28.95
N MET A 127 -0.48 -4.92 28.20
CA MET A 127 -0.34 -5.34 26.80
C MET A 127 -0.61 -6.83 26.58
N ALA A 128 -0.15 -7.70 27.49
CA ALA A 128 -0.35 -9.15 27.36
C ALA A 128 -1.84 -9.53 27.45
N LYS A 129 -2.58 -8.95 28.41
CA LYS A 129 -4.02 -9.20 28.58
C LYS A 129 -4.81 -8.69 27.37
N MET A 130 -4.45 -7.52 26.86
CA MET A 130 -5.07 -6.94 25.66
C MET A 130 -4.84 -7.83 24.44
N LYS A 131 -3.59 -8.24 24.18
CA LYS A 131 -3.24 -9.14 23.07
C LYS A 131 -4.02 -10.46 23.12
N LEU A 132 -4.13 -11.07 24.30
CA LEU A 132 -4.88 -12.31 24.49
C LEU A 132 -6.37 -12.12 24.16
N ARG A 133 -7.00 -11.08 24.72
CA ARG A 133 -8.42 -10.79 24.50
C ARG A 133 -8.73 -10.46 23.04
N CYS A 134 -7.92 -9.63 22.38
CA CYS A 134 -8.08 -9.36 20.95
C CYS A 134 -7.91 -10.64 20.11
N GLY A 135 -6.93 -11.48 20.43
CA GLY A 135 -6.74 -12.76 19.76
C GLY A 135 -7.95 -13.67 19.88
N LEU A 136 -8.50 -13.81 21.09
CA LEU A 136 -9.72 -14.60 21.33
C LEU A 136 -10.93 -14.04 20.57
N ALA A 137 -11.13 -12.72 20.57
CA ALA A 137 -12.21 -12.08 19.82
C ALA A 137 -12.13 -12.35 18.31
N LEU A 138 -10.92 -12.29 17.73
CA LEU A 138 -10.68 -12.65 16.33
C LEU A 138 -11.00 -14.12 16.04
N CYS A 139 -10.59 -15.04 16.92
CA CYS A 139 -10.92 -16.46 16.80
C CYS A 139 -12.43 -16.71 16.86
N VAL A 140 -13.13 -16.06 17.79
CA VAL A 140 -14.60 -16.17 17.91
C VAL A 140 -15.29 -15.66 16.65
N MET A 141 -14.86 -14.52 16.09
CA MET A 141 -15.43 -14.01 14.84
C MET A 141 -15.26 -15.00 13.66
N LEU A 142 -14.10 -15.66 13.58
CA LEU A 142 -13.86 -16.69 12.55
C LEU A 142 -14.71 -17.94 12.78
N ALA A 143 -14.80 -18.42 14.03
CA ALA A 143 -15.62 -19.58 14.39
C ALA A 143 -17.10 -19.34 14.10
N MET A 144 -17.62 -18.16 14.45
CA MET A 144 -19.00 -17.75 14.17
C MET A 144 -19.28 -17.70 12.66
N ALA A 145 -18.36 -17.13 11.87
CA ALA A 145 -18.51 -17.08 10.43
C ALA A 145 -18.58 -18.48 9.80
N ILE A 146 -17.68 -19.38 10.21
CA ILE A 146 -17.67 -20.77 9.73
C ILE A 146 -18.95 -21.52 10.15
N GLY A 147 -19.37 -21.39 11.42
CA GLY A 147 -20.58 -22.03 11.93
C GLY A 147 -21.82 -21.61 11.15
N ARG A 148 -22.02 -20.30 10.96
CA ARG A 148 -23.16 -19.78 10.19
C ARG A 148 -23.16 -20.23 8.73
N ILE A 149 -21.98 -20.33 8.09
CA ILE A 149 -21.89 -20.86 6.73
C ILE A 149 -22.31 -22.33 6.69
N ARG A 150 -21.86 -23.15 7.65
CA ARG A 150 -22.24 -24.57 7.74
C ARG A 150 -23.73 -24.76 7.96
N GLU A 151 -24.37 -23.86 8.72
CA GLU A 151 -25.82 -23.84 8.94
C GLU A 151 -26.62 -23.21 7.78
N ASN A 152 -26.01 -22.98 6.60
CA ASN A 152 -26.62 -22.31 5.45
C ASN A 152 -27.13 -20.88 5.73
N GLN A 153 -26.59 -20.21 6.74
CA GLN A 153 -26.93 -18.84 7.14
C GLN A 153 -25.80 -17.86 6.75
N ALA A 154 -25.34 -17.93 5.50
CA ALA A 154 -24.22 -17.11 5.02
C ALA A 154 -24.46 -15.59 5.19
N GLU A 155 -25.70 -15.13 5.07
CA GLU A 155 -26.04 -13.73 5.30
C GLU A 155 -25.76 -13.27 6.73
N LYS A 156 -25.94 -14.18 7.70
CA LYS A 156 -25.68 -13.97 9.13
C LYS A 156 -24.25 -14.31 9.55
N MET A 157 -23.34 -14.63 8.62
CA MET A 157 -21.94 -15.01 8.93
C MET A 157 -21.18 -13.97 9.77
N ARG A 158 -21.72 -12.76 9.85
CA ARG A 158 -21.15 -11.60 10.52
C ARG A 158 -21.87 -11.22 11.81
N SER A 159 -22.98 -11.88 12.14
CA SER A 159 -23.80 -11.58 13.31
C SER A 159 -23.23 -12.27 14.55
N LEU A 160 -23.07 -11.51 15.63
CA LEU A 160 -22.73 -12.03 16.96
C LEU A 160 -23.96 -12.47 17.76
N VAL A 161 -25.16 -12.18 17.24
CA VAL A 161 -26.45 -12.51 17.86
C VAL A 161 -27.13 -13.59 17.04
N ALA A 162 -27.86 -14.49 17.72
CA ALA A 162 -28.61 -15.62 17.16
C ALA A 162 -29.51 -15.23 15.97
#